data_AF-A0A1G2D7K8-F1
#
_entry.id   AF-A0A1G2D7K8-F1
#
_cell.length_a   1.000
_cell.length_b   1.000
_cell.length_c   1.000
_cell.angle_alpha   90.00
_cell.angle_beta   90.00
_cell.angle_gamma   90.00
#
_symmetry.space_group_name_H-M   'P 1'
#
loop_
_entity.id
_entity.type
_entity.pdbx_description
1 polymer ?
#
loop_
_entity_poly.entity_id
_entity_poly.type
_entity_poly.pdbx_seq_one_letter_code
_entity_poly.pdbx_strand_id
1 'polypeptide(L)' 'MLMKKLEALSQISRDIGQVFFASTFIGPMVSGAFDTPIVVAGFIFTLLAWYVSLLFAKI' A
#
# COMPACT_ATOMS: atom_id res chain seq x y z
N MET A 1 -9.71 17.39 -17.01
CA MET A 1 -8.47 16.61 -17.25
C MET A 1 -7.70 16.35 -15.96
N LEU A 2 -7.55 17.34 -15.07
CA LEU A 2 -6.87 17.20 -13.77
C LEU A 2 -7.50 16.13 -12.86
N MET A 3 -8.83 16.14 -12.70
CA MET A 3 -9.56 15.14 -11.88
C MET A 3 -9.23 13.70 -12.27
N LYS A 4 -9.21 13.38 -13.58
CA LYS A 4 -8.83 12.03 -14.07
C LYS A 4 -7.39 11.64 -13.73
N LYS A 5 -6.47 12.62 -13.66
CA LYS A 5 -5.08 12.37 -13.27
C LYS A 5 -4.98 12.10 -11.76
N LEU A 6 -5.71 12.85 -10.93
CA LEU A 6 -5.76 12.62 -9.48
C LEU A 6 -6.38 11.26 -9.14
N GLU A 7 -7.43 10.87 -9.86
CA GLU A 7 -8.04 9.55 -9.71
C GLU A 7 -7.05 8.43 -10.07
N ALA A 8 -6.31 8.59 -11.18
CA ALA A 8 -5.25 7.64 -11.55
C ALA A 8 -4.14 7.56 -10.48
N LEU A 9 -3.70 8.70 -9.92
CA LEU A 9 -2.73 8.71 -8.83
C LEU A 9 -3.27 8.02 -7.58
N SER A 10 -4.54 8.24 -7.23
CA SER A 10 -5.19 7.56 -6.12
C SER A 10 -5.19 6.04 -6.30
N GLN A 11 -5.50 5.55 -7.51
CA GLN A 11 -5.48 4.13 -7.84
C GLN A 11 -4.06 3.55 -7.74
N ILE A 12 -3.07 4.21 -8.35
CA ILE A 12 -1.67 3.79 -8.29
C ILE A 12 -1.17 3.70 -6.84
N SER A 13 -1.45 4.70 -6.01
CA SER A 13 -1.05 4.67 -4.60
C SER A 13 -1.70 3.51 -3.82
N ARG A 14 -2.94 3.14 -4.18
CA ARG A 14 -3.62 1.99 -3.58
C ARG A 14 -2.98 0.67 -3.99
N ASP A 15 -2.66 0.51 -5.27
CA ASP A 15 -2.02 -0.69 -5.81
C ASP A 15 -0.63 -0.89 -5.18
N ILE A 16 0.15 0.18 -5.03
CA ILE A 16 1.44 0.15 -4.31
C ILE A 16 1.25 -0.35 -2.88
N GLY A 17 0.25 0.17 -2.16
CA GLY A 17 -0.05 -0.28 -0.80
C GLY A 17 -0.40 -1.77 -0.74
N GLN A 18 -1.20 -2.26 -1.70
CA GLN A 18 -1.55 -3.68 -1.78
C GLN A 18 -0.33 -4.57 -2.07
N VAL A 19 0.60 -4.13 -2.92
CA VAL A 19 1.84 -4.86 -3.22
C VAL A 19 2.71 -4.97 -1.96
N PHE A 20 2.88 -3.89 -1.20
CA PHE A 20 3.59 -3.95 0.08
C PHE A 20 2.92 -4.93 1.04
N PHE A 21 1.60 -4.80 1.26
CA PHE A 21 0.87 -5.68 2.16
C PHE A 21 1.00 -7.17 1.75
N ALA A 22 0.78 -7.47 0.48
CA ALA A 22 0.86 -8.84 -0.02
C ALA A 22 2.28 -9.41 0.15
N SER A 23 3.31 -8.64 -0.21
CA SER A 23 4.69 -9.11 -0.19
C SER A 23 5.30 -9.22 1.20
N THR A 24 4.97 -8.31 2.13
CA THR A 24 5.59 -8.27 3.45
C THR A 24 4.73 -8.87 4.56
N PHE A 25 3.41 -9.03 4.35
CA PHE A 25 2.50 -9.59 5.35
C PHE A 25 1.99 -10.95 4.92
N ILE A 26 1.31 -11.03 3.76
CA ILE A 26 0.68 -12.28 3.30
C ILE A 26 1.73 -13.33 2.91
N GLY A 27 2.77 -12.93 2.15
CA GLY A 27 3.84 -13.84 1.76
C GLY A 27 4.51 -14.54 2.96
N PRO A 28 5.05 -13.80 3.95
CA PRO A 28 5.63 -14.37 5.16
C PRO A 28 4.65 -15.18 6.00
N MET A 29 3.37 -14.79 6.06
CA MET A 29 2.34 -15.52 6.79
C MET A 29 2.09 -16.92 6.20
N VAL A 30 2.09 -17.04 4.87
CA VAL A 30 1.88 -18.33 4.18
C VAL A 30 3.14 -19.19 4.20
N SER A 31 4.34 -18.59 4.11
CA SER A 31 5.60 -19.33 4.09
C SER A 31 6.11 -19.74 5.46
N GLY A 32 5.58 -19.16 6.55
CA GLY A 32 6.07 -19.36 7.91
C GLY A 32 7.40 -18.65 8.23
N ALA A 33 7.98 -17.92 7.25
CA ALA A 33 9.21 -17.15 7.41
C ALA A 33 8.92 -15.73 7.91
N PHE A 34 8.33 -15.63 9.11
CA PHE A 34 7.85 -14.36 9.65
C PHE A 34 8.99 -13.54 10.28
N ASP A 35 9.46 -12.52 9.55
CA ASP A 35 10.37 -11.50 10.08
C ASP A 35 9.56 -10.30 10.56
N THR A 36 9.39 -10.18 11.89
CA THR A 36 8.53 -9.17 12.51
C THR A 36 8.91 -7.73 12.11
N PRO A 37 10.19 -7.31 12.15
CA PRO A 37 10.60 -6.01 11.62
C PRO A 37 10.14 -5.73 10.19
N ILE A 38 10.34 -6.68 9.27
CA ILE A 38 9.96 -6.52 7.86
C ILE A 38 8.44 -6.40 7.71
N VAL A 39 7.69 -7.24 8.42
CA VAL A 39 6.23 -7.24 8.37
C VAL A 39 5.66 -5.91 8.87
N VAL A 40 6.18 -5.41 10.01
CA VAL A 40 5.76 -4.13 10.58
C VAL A 40 6.09 -2.97 9.66
N ALA A 41 7.32 -2.94 9.11
CA ALA A 41 7.73 -1.89 8.17
C ALA A 41 6.84 -1.87 6.92
N GLY A 42 6.59 -3.03 6.30
CA GLY A 42 5.74 -3.12 5.13
C GLY A 42 4.27 -2.79 5.41
N PHE A 43 3.77 -3.09 6.61
CA PHE A 43 2.44 -2.65 7.04
C PHE A 43 2.37 -1.12 7.19
N ILE A 44 3.40 -0.48 7.75
CA ILE A 44 3.49 0.98 7.80
C ILE A 44 3.49 1.58 6.38
N PHE A 45 4.29 1.04 5.46
CA PHE A 45 4.31 1.52 4.07
C PHE A 45 2.97 1.32 3.35
N THR A 46 2.29 0.20 3.61
CA THR A 46 0.93 -0.05 3.11
C THR A 46 -0.02 1.07 3.54
N LEU A 47 -0.03 1.40 4.83
CA LEU A 47 -0.91 2.43 5.39
C LEU A 47 -0.56 3.83 4.87
N LEU A 48 0.73 4.14 4.70
CA LEU A 48 1.16 5.41 4.13
C LEU A 48 0.72 5.55 2.66
N ALA A 49 0.90 4.51 1.84
CA ALA A 49 0.46 4.50 0.45
C ALA A 49 -1.07 4.62 0.34
N TRP A 50 -1.80 3.92 1.22
CA TRP A 50 -3.26 4.05 1.31
C TRP A 50 -3.69 5.47 1.74
N TYR A 51 -3.02 6.07 2.73
CA TYR A 51 -3.31 7.44 3.15
C TYR A 51 -3.10 8.44 2.00
N VAL A 52 -2.01 8.30 1.25
CA VAL A 52 -1.74 9.11 0.04
C VAL A 52 -2.84 8.90 -1.01
N SER A 53 -3.30 7.66 -1.21
CA SER A 53 -4.45 7.35 -2.10
C SER A 53 -5.70 8.13 -1.69
N LEU A 54 -6.00 8.21 -0.39
CA LEU A 54 -7.14 8.96 0.13
C LEU A 54 -6.99 10.48 -0.06
N LEU A 55 -5.77 11.02 0.07
CA LEU A 55 -5.51 12.44 -0.22
C LEU A 55 -5.83 12.76 -1.67
N PHE A 56 -5.38 11.95 -2.62
CA PHE A 56 -5.70 12.15 -4.04
C PHE A 56 -7.18 11.95 -4.38
N ALA A 57 -7.90 11.11 -3.62
CA ALA A 57 -9.33 10.86 -3.84
C ALA A 57 -10.25 11.97 -3.29
N LYS A 58 -9.78 12.74 -2.30
CA LYS A 58 -10.56 13.82 -1.67
C LYS A 58 -10.38 15.19 -2.33
N ILE A 59 -9.39 15.35 -3.21
CA ILE A 59 -9.09 16.57 -3.98
C ILE A 59 -9.79 16.52 -5.33
#